data_AF-A0A8C6SLL0-F1
#
_entry.id   AF-A0A8C6SLL0-F1
#
_cell.length_a   1.000
_cell.length_b   1.000
_cell.length_c   1.000
_cell.angle_alpha   90.00
_cell.angle_beta   90.00
_cell.angle_gamma   90.00
#
_symmetry.space_group_name_H-M   'P 1'
#
loop_
_entity.id
_entity.type
_entity.pdbx_description
1 polymer ?
#
loop_
_entity_poly.entity_id
_entity_poly.type
_entity_poly.pdbx_seq_one_letter_code
_entity_poly.pdbx_strand_id
1 'polypeptide(L)'
;MATAPYNYSYIFKYIIIGDMGVGKSCLLHQFTEKKFMADCPHTIGVEFGTRIIEVSGQKIKLQIWDTAGQERFRARDVTYEEAKQFAEENGLLFLEASAKTGENVEDAFLEAAKKIYQNIQDGSLDLNAAESGVQHKPSAPQGGRLTSEPQPQREGCGC
;
A
#
# COMPACT_ATOMS: atom_id res chain seq x y z
N MET A 1 -9.93 28.32 4.82
CA MET A 1 -10.11 26.90 4.46
C MET A 1 -8.79 26.20 4.69
N ALA A 2 -8.66 25.42 5.77
CA ALA A 2 -7.45 24.62 5.99
C ALA A 2 -7.58 23.33 5.18
N THR A 3 -6.84 23.24 4.09
CA THR A 3 -6.65 22.00 3.34
C THR A 3 -6.06 20.95 4.28
N ALA A 4 -6.64 19.76 4.35
CA ALA A 4 -6.00 18.65 5.07
C ALA A 4 -4.53 18.54 4.61
N PRO A 5 -3.55 18.41 5.52
CA PRO A 5 -2.13 18.43 5.15
C PRO A 5 -1.74 17.26 4.22
N TYR A 6 -2.60 16.25 4.11
CA TYR A 6 -2.42 15.08 3.26
C TYR A 6 -3.69 14.79 2.44
N ASN A 7 -3.52 14.51 1.15
CA ASN A 7 -4.59 14.13 0.23
C ASN A 7 -4.91 12.62 0.30
N TYR A 8 -4.66 11.96 1.45
CA TYR A 8 -4.84 10.52 1.61
C TYR A 8 -5.10 10.16 3.08
N SER A 9 -5.86 9.09 3.30
CA SER A 9 -6.31 8.64 4.63
C SER A 9 -5.50 7.43 5.15
N TYR A 10 -4.91 6.64 4.25
CA TYR A 10 -4.16 5.44 4.62
C TYR A 10 -2.79 5.39 3.94
N ILE A 11 -1.84 4.74 4.60
CA ILE A 11 -0.56 4.33 4.03
C ILE A 11 -0.47 2.81 4.13
N PHE A 12 -0.28 2.12 3.01
CA PHE A 12 0.01 0.69 2.99
C PHE A 12 1.45 0.45 2.57
N LYS A 13 2.14 -0.40 3.33
CA LYS A 13 3.53 -0.77 3.08
C LYS A 13 3.63 -2.12 2.41
N TYR A 14 4.12 -2.15 1.18
CA TYR A 14 4.24 -3.34 0.34
C TYR A 14 5.71 -3.72 0.20
N ILE A 15 6.01 -5.01 0.30
CA ILE A 15 7.33 -5.54 -0.02
C ILE A 15 7.17 -6.47 -1.21
N ILE A 16 7.94 -6.24 -2.26
CA ILE A 16 8.01 -7.17 -3.41
C ILE A 16 9.14 -8.16 -3.15
N ILE A 17 8.78 -9.45 -3.13
CA ILE A 17 9.69 -10.57 -2.88
C ILE A 17 9.62 -11.57 -4.03
N GLY A 18 10.69 -12.35 -4.19
CA GLY A 18 10.83 -13.35 -5.26
C GLY A 18 12.26 -13.45 -5.76
N ASP A 19 12.54 -14.49 -6.53
CA ASP A 19 13.89 -14.82 -6.99
C ASP A 19 14.51 -13.71 -7.85
N MET A 20 15.83 -13.75 -8.01
CA MET A 20 16.53 -12.82 -8.90
C MET A 20 16.07 -13.04 -10.36
N GLY A 21 15.81 -11.95 -11.09
CA GLY A 21 15.46 -12.02 -12.51
C GLY A 21 13.99 -12.23 -12.85
N VAL A 22 13.10 -12.45 -11.86
CA VAL A 22 11.64 -12.64 -12.11
C VAL A 22 10.90 -11.36 -12.49
N GLY A 23 11.58 -10.20 -12.50
CA GLY A 23 11.00 -8.92 -12.91
C GLY A 23 10.36 -8.09 -11.80
N LYS A 24 10.77 -8.25 -10.53
CA LYS A 24 10.28 -7.45 -9.39
C LYS A 24 10.44 -5.95 -9.59
N SER A 25 11.65 -5.50 -9.92
CA SER A 25 11.92 -4.08 -10.21
C SER A 25 11.16 -3.61 -11.45
N CYS A 26 11.05 -4.44 -12.49
CA CYS A 26 10.23 -4.13 -13.66
C CYS A 26 8.75 -3.95 -13.30
N LEU A 27 8.20 -4.76 -12.40
CA LEU A 27 6.82 -4.61 -11.89
C LEU A 27 6.66 -3.31 -11.11
N LEU A 28 7.64 -2.96 -10.26
CA LEU A 28 7.65 -1.69 -9.54
C LEU A 28 7.61 -0.51 -10.51
N HIS A 29 8.56 -0.42 -11.45
CA HIS A 29 8.62 0.68 -12.43
C HIS A 29 7.39 0.69 -13.35
N GLN A 30 6.88 -0.47 -13.76
CA GLN A 30 5.68 -0.52 -14.59
C GLN A 30 4.47 0.01 -13.83
N PHE A 31 4.37 -0.26 -12.53
CA PHE A 31 3.32 0.29 -11.69
C PHE A 31 3.50 1.77 -11.36
N THR A 32 4.72 2.25 -11.07
CA THR A 32 4.92 3.64 -10.64
C THR A 32 5.06 4.62 -11.82
N GLU A 33 5.71 4.20 -12.89
CA GLU A 33 6.12 5.06 -14.02
C GLU A 33 5.43 4.71 -15.34
N LYS A 34 4.71 3.59 -15.41
CA LYS A 34 4.17 3.02 -16.67
C LYS A 34 5.24 2.80 -17.73
N LYS A 35 6.45 2.44 -17.31
CA LYS A 35 7.59 2.17 -18.17
C LYS A 35 8.16 0.79 -17.89
N PHE A 36 8.47 0.08 -18.97
CA PHE A 36 9.28 -1.12 -18.90
C PHE A 36 10.75 -0.75 -19.13
N MET A 37 11.60 -1.05 -18.15
CA MET A 37 13.05 -0.95 -18.28
C MET A 37 13.60 -2.30 -18.72
N ALA A 38 14.03 -2.38 -19.98
CA ALA A 38 14.60 -3.61 -20.56
C ALA A 38 16.03 -3.88 -20.05
N ASP A 39 16.81 -2.82 -19.82
CA ASP A 39 18.14 -2.86 -19.21
C ASP A 39 18.02 -2.55 -17.72
N CYS A 40 17.60 -3.54 -16.93
CA CYS A 40 17.62 -3.45 -15.47
C CYS A 40 18.92 -4.08 -14.95
N PRO A 41 19.90 -3.30 -14.46
CA PRO A 41 20.98 -3.86 -13.67
C PRO A 41 20.40 -4.56 -12.44
N HIS A 42 21.07 -5.61 -11.94
CA HIS A 42 20.65 -6.29 -10.71
C HIS A 42 20.44 -5.29 -9.57
N THR A 43 19.32 -5.38 -8.86
CA THR A 43 19.00 -4.50 -7.74
C THR A 43 20.04 -4.68 -6.63
N ILE A 44 20.81 -3.64 -6.34
CA ILE A 44 21.75 -3.61 -5.21
C ILE A 44 21.01 -3.00 -4.01
N GLY A 45 20.67 -3.82 -3.04
CA GLY A 45 19.96 -3.38 -1.84
C GLY A 45 18.43 -3.36 -2.02
N VAL A 46 17.80 -2.23 -1.69
CA VAL A 46 16.35 -2.04 -1.69
C VAL A 46 15.99 -0.78 -2.44
N GLU A 47 15.10 -0.89 -3.43
CA GLU A 47 14.54 0.24 -4.15
C GLU A 47 13.16 0.62 -3.58
N PHE A 48 12.81 1.90 -3.65
CA PHE A 48 11.60 2.44 -3.04
C PHE A 48 10.76 3.22 -4.04
N GLY A 49 9.50 2.79 -4.21
CA GLY A 49 8.49 3.50 -4.99
C GLY A 49 7.30 3.94 -4.14
N THR A 50 6.61 4.99 -4.58
CA THR A 50 5.35 5.40 -3.95
C THR A 50 4.32 5.79 -4.99
N ARG A 51 3.07 5.39 -4.76
CA ARG A 51 1.94 5.77 -5.61
C ARG A 51 0.68 5.90 -4.78
N ILE A 52 -0.10 6.95 -5.04
CA ILE A 52 -1.41 7.13 -4.42
C ILE A 52 -2.44 6.48 -5.35
N ILE A 53 -3.24 5.59 -4.80
CA ILE A 53 -4.36 4.93 -5.47
C ILE A 53 -5.67 5.28 -4.78
N GLU A 54 -6.79 5.01 -5.44
CA GLU A 54 -8.12 5.18 -4.87
C GLU A 54 -8.83 3.82 -4.81
N VAL A 55 -9.29 3.45 -3.61
CA VAL A 55 -9.97 2.19 -3.32
C VAL A 55 -11.23 2.51 -2.54
N SER A 56 -12.40 2.14 -3.07
CA SER A 56 -13.70 2.40 -2.42
C SER A 56 -13.90 3.87 -2.00
N GLY A 57 -13.43 4.83 -2.81
CA GLY A 57 -13.50 6.26 -2.52
C GLY A 57 -12.47 6.76 -1.49
N GLN A 58 -11.60 5.88 -0.97
CA GLN A 58 -10.51 6.25 -0.09
C GLN A 58 -9.19 6.36 -0.87
N LYS A 59 -8.48 7.47 -0.66
CA LYS A 59 -7.13 7.65 -1.18
C LYS A 59 -6.13 6.99 -0.26
N ILE A 60 -5.35 6.08 -0.82
CA ILE A 60 -4.38 5.25 -0.12
C ILE A 60 -3.02 5.48 -0.74
N LYS A 61 -2.02 5.84 0.08
CA LYS A 61 -0.63 5.94 -0.36
C LYS A 61 0.04 4.57 -0.22
N LEU A 62 0.39 3.97 -1.34
CA LEU A 62 1.25 2.80 -1.36
C LEU A 62 2.71 3.24 -1.21
N GLN A 63 3.42 2.58 -0.30
CA GLN A 63 4.86 2.62 -0.16
C GLN A 63 5.38 1.23 -0.50
N ILE A 64 6.20 1.11 -1.54
CA ILE A 64 6.58 -0.18 -2.11
C ILE A 64 8.10 -0.31 -2.00
N TRP A 65 8.54 -1.35 -1.31
CA TRP A 65 9.94 -1.71 -1.18
C TRP A 65 10.22 -2.89 -2.11
N ASP A 66 10.98 -2.64 -3.18
CA ASP A 66 11.54 -3.69 -4.03
C ASP A 66 12.85 -4.19 -3.42
N THR A 67 12.96 -5.50 -3.24
CA THR A 67 14.11 -6.13 -2.59
C THR A 67 14.94 -6.90 -3.61
N ALA A 68 16.27 -6.90 -3.44
CA ALA A 68 17.13 -7.79 -4.21
C ALA A 68 16.67 -9.26 -4.04
N GLY A 69 16.48 -9.96 -5.16
CA GLY A 69 16.12 -11.39 -5.11
C GLY A 69 17.31 -12.22 -4.63
N GLN A 70 17.08 -13.20 -3.76
CA GLN A 70 18.08 -14.21 -3.42
C GLN A 70 17.96 -15.39 -4.39
N GLU A 71 19.09 -15.84 -4.92
CA GLU A 71 19.29 -16.83 -5.97
C GLU A 71 19.00 -18.29 -5.58
N ARG A 72 18.30 -18.54 -4.47
CA ARG A 72 18.28 -19.88 -3.85
C ARG A 72 17.49 -20.94 -4.62
N PHE A 73 16.72 -20.57 -5.65
CA PHE A 73 15.92 -21.51 -6.41
C PHE A 73 16.21 -21.47 -7.91
N ARG A 74 16.27 -22.66 -8.51
CA ARG A 74 16.35 -22.82 -9.97
C ARG A 74 14.99 -22.46 -10.57
N ALA A 75 14.98 -21.66 -11.62
CA ALA A 75 13.78 -21.37 -12.39
C ALA A 75 13.10 -22.68 -12.83
N ARG A 76 11.85 -22.88 -12.42
CA ARG A 76 10.98 -23.96 -12.86
C ARG A 76 9.82 -23.33 -13.62
N ASP A 77 9.50 -23.86 -14.79
CA ASP A 77 8.25 -23.52 -15.47
C ASP A 77 7.06 -24.04 -14.64
N VAL A 78 6.17 -23.14 -14.26
CA VAL A 78 4.95 -23.43 -13.50
C VAL A 78 3.76 -23.11 -14.38
N THR A 79 2.80 -24.02 -14.49
CA THR A 79 1.56 -23.75 -15.23
C THR A 79 0.64 -22.82 -14.44
N TYR A 80 -0.27 -22.16 -15.14
CA TYR A 80 -1.28 -21.31 -14.52
C TYR A 80 -2.10 -22.08 -13.47
N GLU A 81 -2.57 -23.28 -13.82
CA GLU A 81 -3.40 -24.12 -12.96
C GLU A 81 -2.65 -24.57 -11.70
N GLU A 82 -1.38 -24.97 -11.83
CA GLU A 82 -0.55 -25.35 -10.68
C GLU A 82 -0.38 -24.18 -9.70
N ALA A 83 -0.02 -23.00 -10.22
CA ALA A 83 0.20 -21.81 -9.39
C ALA A 83 -1.09 -21.32 -8.74
N LYS A 84 -2.20 -21.33 -9.48
CA LYS A 84 -3.52 -20.95 -8.98
C LYS A 84 -4.00 -21.89 -7.87
N GLN A 85 -3.93 -23.20 -8.08
CA GLN A 85 -4.32 -24.19 -7.07
C GLN A 85 -3.49 -24.01 -5.79
N PHE A 86 -2.17 -23.86 -5.91
CA PHE A 86 -1.31 -23.62 -4.76
C PHE A 86 -1.71 -22.36 -3.98
N ALA A 87 -2.03 -21.28 -4.69
CA ALA A 87 -2.46 -20.04 -4.03
C ALA A 87 -3.81 -20.20 -3.33
N GLU A 88 -4.79 -20.85 -3.97
CA GLU A 88 -6.11 -21.11 -3.39
C GLU A 88 -6.01 -21.98 -2.11
N GLU A 89 -5.20 -23.03 -2.13
CA GLU A 89 -4.96 -23.92 -0.98
C GLU A 89 -4.33 -23.20 0.21
N ASN A 90 -3.48 -22.19 -0.05
CA ASN A 90 -2.81 -21.39 0.97
C ASN A 90 -3.57 -20.10 1.32
N GLY A 91 -4.75 -19.86 0.72
CA GLY A 91 -5.53 -18.63 0.94
C GLY A 91 -4.84 -17.36 0.43
N LEU A 92 -3.97 -17.49 -0.57
CA LEU A 92 -3.23 -16.41 -1.20
C LEU A 92 -4.00 -15.86 -2.41
N LEU A 93 -3.88 -14.55 -2.62
CA LEU A 93 -4.34 -13.92 -3.86
C LEU A 93 -3.40 -14.31 -5.01
N PHE A 94 -3.96 -14.74 -6.14
CA PHE A 94 -3.21 -15.11 -7.34
C PHE A 94 -3.63 -14.30 -8.57
N LEU A 95 -2.64 -13.69 -9.24
CA LEU A 95 -2.79 -12.94 -10.48
C LEU A 95 -1.57 -13.19 -11.36
N GLU A 96 -1.78 -13.33 -12.66
CA GLU A 96 -0.69 -13.23 -13.65
C GLU A 96 -0.56 -11.80 -14.12
N ALA A 97 0.66 -11.26 -14.13
CA ALA A 97 0.94 -9.91 -14.59
C ALA A 97 2.21 -9.86 -15.44
N SER A 98 2.21 -8.99 -16.45
CA SER A 98 3.34 -8.77 -17.34
C SER A 98 3.87 -7.36 -17.18
N ALA A 99 5.03 -7.23 -16.54
CA ALA A 99 5.73 -5.95 -16.43
C ALA A 99 6.07 -5.35 -17.81
N LYS A 100 6.29 -6.21 -18.82
CA LYS A 100 6.66 -5.79 -20.17
C LYS A 100 5.50 -5.13 -20.93
N THR A 101 4.30 -5.70 -20.82
CA THR A 101 3.11 -5.19 -21.52
C THR A 101 2.28 -4.26 -20.64
N GLY A 102 2.45 -4.33 -19.32
CA GLY A 102 1.61 -3.66 -18.33
C GLY A 102 0.31 -4.40 -18.01
N GLU A 103 0.07 -5.53 -18.66
CA GLU A 103 -1.13 -6.34 -18.43
C GLU A 103 -1.19 -6.81 -16.98
N ASN A 104 -2.34 -6.59 -16.33
CA ASN A 104 -2.66 -6.93 -14.94
C ASN A 104 -1.70 -6.37 -13.87
N VAL A 105 -0.72 -5.54 -14.23
CA VAL A 105 0.18 -4.92 -13.26
C VAL A 105 -0.61 -4.02 -12.32
N GLU A 106 -1.45 -3.14 -12.88
CA GLU A 106 -2.29 -2.24 -12.08
C GLU A 106 -3.24 -3.03 -11.17
N ASP A 107 -3.92 -4.02 -11.73
CA ASP A 107 -4.89 -4.85 -11.02
C ASP A 107 -4.24 -5.60 -9.87
N ALA A 108 -3.01 -6.08 -10.03
CA ALA A 108 -2.32 -6.81 -8.97
C ALA A 108 -2.10 -5.97 -7.70
N PHE A 109 -1.70 -4.71 -7.84
CA PHE A 109 -1.54 -3.80 -6.70
C PHE A 109 -2.90 -3.34 -6.15
N LEU A 110 -3.89 -3.10 -7.02
CA LEU A 110 -5.22 -2.65 -6.60
C LEU A 110 -6.01 -3.73 -5.85
N GLU A 111 -5.99 -4.98 -6.31
CA GLU A 111 -6.69 -6.10 -5.66
C GLU A 111 -6.09 -6.40 -4.28
N ALA A 112 -4.76 -6.36 -4.15
CA ALA A 112 -4.11 -6.44 -2.85
C ALA A 112 -4.56 -5.30 -1.92
N ALA A 113 -4.65 -4.08 -2.42
CA ALA A 113 -5.06 -2.92 -1.62
C ALA A 113 -6.53 -2.99 -1.21
N LYS A 114 -7.41 -3.43 -2.12
CA LYS A 114 -8.83 -3.71 -1.84
C LYS A 114 -8.96 -4.74 -0.73
N LYS A 115 -8.20 -5.84 -0.79
CA LYS A 115 -8.26 -6.89 0.22
C LYS A 115 -7.79 -6.41 1.59
N ILE A 116 -6.68 -5.67 1.65
CA ILE A 116 -6.22 -5.05 2.91
C ILE A 116 -7.26 -4.09 3.46
N TYR A 117 -7.85 -3.25 2.61
CA TYR A 117 -8.88 -2.31 3.03
C TYR A 117 -10.13 -3.02 3.56
N GLN A 118 -10.60 -4.09 2.90
CA GLN A 118 -11.68 -4.94 3.39
C GLN A 118 -11.35 -5.52 4.77
N ASN A 119 -10.16 -6.10 4.95
CA ASN A 119 -9.75 -6.66 6.23
C ASN A 119 -9.75 -5.63 7.38
N ILE A 120 -9.47 -4.36 7.07
CA ILE A 120 -9.59 -3.22 8.02
C ILE A 120 -11.06 -2.96 8.35
N GLN A 121 -11.95 -2.91 7.36
CA GLN A 121 -13.38 -2.70 7.57
C GLN A 121 -14.01 -3.82 8.40
N ASP A 122 -13.55 -5.06 8.17
CA ASP A 122 -13.99 -6.25 8.91
C ASP A 122 -13.40 -6.33 10.33
N GLY A 123 -12.51 -5.39 10.70
CA GLY A 123 -11.86 -5.35 12.01
C GLY A 123 -10.82 -6.46 12.25
N SER A 124 -10.43 -7.17 11.19
CA SER A 124 -9.45 -8.27 11.24
C SER A 124 -7.98 -7.81 11.21
N LEU A 125 -7.74 -6.50 11.01
CA LEU A 125 -6.41 -5.91 10.95
C LEU A 125 -6.27 -4.77 11.95
N ASP A 126 -5.36 -4.92 12.92
CA ASP A 126 -5.06 -3.89 13.90
C ASP A 126 -4.14 -2.80 13.29
N LEU A 127 -4.68 -1.60 13.17
CA LEU A 127 -4.01 -0.42 12.62
C LEU A 127 -2.95 0.17 13.56
N ASN A 128 -2.96 -0.20 14.85
CA ASN A 128 -2.02 0.31 15.84
C ASN A 128 -0.82 -0.63 16.06
N ALA A 129 -0.88 -1.85 15.54
CA ALA A 129 0.24 -2.78 15.60
C ALA A 129 1.36 -2.28 14.67
N ALA A 130 2.56 -2.06 15.24
CA ALA A 130 3.73 -1.62 14.47
C ALA A 130 4.11 -2.57 13.33
N GLU A 131 3.69 -3.84 13.44
CA GLU A 131 3.96 -4.92 12.51
C GLU A 131 2.94 -5.02 11.37
N SER A 132 1.80 -4.29 11.42
CA SER A 132 0.72 -4.46 10.43
C SER A 132 1.05 -3.92 9.04
N GLY A 133 2.08 -3.07 8.94
CA GLY A 133 2.43 -2.40 7.67
C GLY A 133 1.41 -1.36 7.19
N VAL A 134 0.34 -1.12 7.96
CA VAL A 134 -0.73 -0.15 7.62
C VAL A 134 -0.70 1.02 8.60
N GLN A 135 -0.84 2.25 8.08
CA GLN A 135 -0.97 3.44 8.91
C GLN A 135 -2.22 4.22 8.51
N HIS A 136 -3.07 4.56 9.49
CA HIS A 136 -4.19 5.48 9.28
C HIS A 136 -3.74 6.91 9.64
N LYS A 137 -3.95 7.85 8.70
CA LYS A 137 -3.75 9.28 8.94
C LYS A 137 -5.12 9.96 8.93
N PRO A 138 -5.67 10.35 10.10
CA PRO A 138 -6.98 10.98 10.13
C PRO A 138 -6.95 12.29 9.32
N SER A 139 -7.81 12.38 8.31
CA SER A 139 -8.16 13.63 7.66
C SER A 139 -8.89 14.53 8.67
N ALA A 140 -8.48 15.80 8.77
CA ALA A 140 -8.99 16.73 9.79
C ALA A 140 -10.53 16.74 9.88
N PRO A 141 -11.12 16.79 11.09
CA PRO A 141 -12.55 16.73 11.28
C PRO A 141 -13.24 18.00 10.75
N GLN A 142 -14.30 17.82 9.94
CA GLN A 142 -15.18 18.89 9.52
C GLN A 142 -16.13 19.28 10.67
N GLY A 143 -15.98 20.52 11.16
CA GLY A 143 -17.07 21.38 11.63
C GLY A 143 -18.02 20.87 12.72
N GLY A 144 -17.61 20.98 13.98
CA GLY A 144 -18.53 21.01 15.14
C GLY A 144 -18.88 22.44 15.52
N ARG A 145 -20.16 22.78 15.41
CA ARG A 145 -20.81 24.07 15.74
C ARG A 145 -20.49 24.52 17.18
N LEU A 146 -19.91 25.71 17.35
CA LEU A 146 -19.73 26.35 18.66
C LEU A 146 -21.11 26.73 19.24
N THR A 147 -21.52 26.07 20.32
CA THR A 147 -22.46 26.66 21.29
C THR A 147 -21.64 27.40 22.33
N SER A 148 -21.78 28.73 22.32
CA SER A 148 -21.20 29.63 23.31
C SER A 148 -21.95 29.49 24.64
N GLU A 149 -21.27 29.07 25.70
CA GLU A 149 -21.68 29.35 27.07
C GLU A 149 -20.66 30.29 27.76
N PRO A 150 -21.09 31.18 28.66
CA PRO A 150 -20.31 32.32 29.12
C PRO A 150 -19.45 31.99 30.35
N GLN A 151 -18.25 32.58 30.44
CA GLN A 151 -17.35 32.46 31.59
C GLN A 151 -17.88 33.23 32.82
N PRO A 152 -17.73 32.70 34.06
CA PRO A 152 -18.03 33.45 35.26
C PRO A 152 -16.84 34.33 35.67
N GLN A 153 -17.19 35.57 36.01
CA GLN A 153 -16.34 36.65 36.49
C GLN A 153 -15.69 36.31 37.83
N ARG A 154 -14.37 36.55 37.98
CA ARG A 154 -13.70 36.54 39.29
C ARG A 154 -13.29 37.96 39.69
N GLU A 155 -13.97 38.46 40.71
CA GLU A 155 -13.52 39.41 41.73
C GLU A 155 -12.18 38.91 42.31
N GLY A 156 -11.17 39.67 42.76
CA GLY A 156 -11.06 41.03 43.30
C GLY A 156 -10.12 40.95 44.53
N CYS A 157 -9.27 41.99 44.74
CA CYS A 157 -8.47 42.30 45.95
C CYS A 157 -7.27 41.37 46.25
N GLY A 158 -6.11 41.74 46.79
CA GLY A 158 -5.45 42.89 47.45
C GLY A 158 -4.08 42.32 47.90
N CYS A 159 -2.97 43.03 48.11
CA CYS A 159 -2.68 44.31 48.76
C CYS A 159 -1.45 44.95 48.11
#